data_AF-A0AAW3F970-F1
#
_entry.id   AF-A0AAW3F970-F1
#
_cell.length_a   1.000
_cell.length_b   1.000
_cell.length_c   1.000
_cell.angle_alpha   90.00
_cell.angle_beta   90.00
_cell.angle_gamma   90.00
#
_symmetry.space_group_name_H-M   'P 1'
#
loop_
_entity.id
_entity.type
_entity.pdbx_description
1 polymer ?
#
loop_
_entity_poly.entity_id
_entity_poly.type
_entity_poly.pdbx_seq_one_letter_code
_entity_poly.pdbx_strand_id
1 'polypeptide(L)'
;MRGRGASQLFPELKPGANGYGKNVTRRFADYLGKRKVFHSFRHTFIGRMTELNVHPAMLMTLVGHYDQAKVDFSSPHFANYQHAKPLHELKATFDRFDMALPIAF
;
A
#
# COMPACT_ATOMS: atom_id res chain seq x y z
N MET A 1 13.90 11.05 11.15
CA MET A 1 13.79 11.51 9.74
C MET A 1 13.93 13.03 9.66
N ARG A 2 12.95 13.83 10.14
CA ARG A 2 13.09 15.32 10.22
C ARG A 2 14.30 15.78 11.07
N GLY A 3 14.60 15.09 12.17
CA GLY A 3 15.77 15.37 13.00
C GLY A 3 17.14 15.08 12.36
N ARG A 4 17.18 14.53 11.13
CA ARG A 4 18.42 14.29 10.36
C ARG A 4 18.57 15.24 9.17
N GLY A 5 17.70 16.26 9.03
CA GLY A 5 17.74 17.22 7.92
C GLY A 5 17.33 16.65 6.55
N ALA A 6 16.91 15.39 6.48
CA ALA A 6 16.48 14.75 5.24
C ALA A 6 15.06 15.19 4.84
N SER A 7 14.86 15.56 3.58
CA SER A 7 13.56 15.94 3.00
C SER A 7 12.69 14.73 2.59
N GLN A 8 13.26 13.54 2.55
CA GLN A 8 12.60 12.31 2.11
C GLN A 8 12.81 11.16 3.10
N LEU A 9 11.89 10.18 3.10
CA LEU A 9 11.94 9.02 3.98
C LEU A 9 13.12 8.08 3.67
N PHE A 10 13.49 7.98 2.38
CA PHE A 10 14.59 7.15 1.90
C PHE A 10 15.61 8.02 1.16
N PRO A 11 16.47 8.76 1.90
CA PRO A 11 17.42 9.73 1.33
C PRO A 11 18.40 9.13 0.31
N GLU A 12 18.66 7.83 0.40
CA GLU A 12 19.55 7.06 -0.46
C GLU A 12 18.99 6.77 -1.85
N LEU A 13 17.67 6.97 -2.06
CA LEU A 13 17.06 6.75 -3.37
C LEU A 13 17.51 7.84 -4.34
N LYS A 14 18.17 7.42 -5.42
CA LYS A 14 18.59 8.30 -6.51
C LYS A 14 17.43 8.48 -7.51
N PRO A 15 17.16 9.72 -7.96
CA PRO A 15 16.16 9.94 -9.00
C PRO A 15 16.62 9.33 -10.33
N GLY A 16 15.66 8.91 -11.15
CA GLY A 16 15.88 8.49 -12.54
C GLY A 16 14.79 9.04 -13.46
N ALA A 17 14.80 8.62 -14.73
CA ALA A 17 13.85 9.11 -15.74
C ALA A 17 12.37 8.97 -15.33
N ASN A 18 12.03 7.95 -14.52
CA ASN A 18 10.68 7.69 -14.02
C ASN A 18 10.58 7.89 -12.50
N GLY A 19 11.33 8.84 -11.94
CA GLY A 19 11.40 9.09 -10.51
C GLY A 19 12.24 8.05 -9.75
N TYR A 20 11.91 7.81 -8.49
CA TYR A 20 12.71 7.00 -7.55
C TYR A 20 12.44 5.48 -7.63
N GLY A 21 11.38 5.07 -8.35
CA GLY A 21 10.87 3.69 -8.28
C GLY A 21 11.69 2.62 -9.01
N LYS A 22 12.47 3.00 -10.03
CA LYS A 22 13.15 2.04 -10.93
C LYS A 22 14.08 1.07 -10.18
N ASN A 23 15.00 1.61 -9.38
CA ASN A 23 15.99 0.81 -8.67
C ASN A 23 15.35 -0.05 -7.58
N VAL A 24 14.35 0.50 -6.88
CA VAL A 24 13.65 -0.22 -5.82
C VAL A 24 12.82 -1.37 -6.40
N THR A 25 12.14 -1.13 -7.52
CA THR A 25 11.35 -2.17 -8.21
C THR A 25 12.24 -3.28 -8.76
N ARG A 26 13.41 -2.93 -9.31
CA ARG A 26 14.41 -3.93 -9.73
C ARG A 26 14.87 -4.79 -8.55
N ARG A 27 15.27 -4.15 -7.44
CA ARG A 27 15.68 -4.88 -6.22
C ARG A 27 14.57 -5.80 -5.70
N PHE A 28 13.32 -5.33 -5.74
CA PHE A 28 12.15 -6.13 -5.36
C PHE A 28 11.96 -7.36 -6.27
N ALA A 29 12.12 -7.17 -7.59
CA ALA A 29 12.05 -8.26 -8.56
C ALA A 29 13.20 -9.27 -8.37
N ASP A 30 14.42 -8.79 -8.11
CA ASP A 30 15.58 -9.64 -7.86
C ASP A 30 15.39 -10.50 -6.60
N TYR A 31 14.70 -9.95 -5.58
CA TYR A 31 14.41 -10.64 -4.33
C TYR A 31 13.32 -11.72 -4.46
N LEU A 32 12.18 -11.44 -5.11
CA LEU A 32 11.05 -12.37 -5.20
C LEU A 32 11.04 -13.23 -6.48
N GLY A 33 11.85 -12.89 -7.47
CA GLY A 33 11.88 -13.53 -8.78
C GLY A 33 11.47 -12.61 -9.93
N LYS A 34 12.07 -12.89 -11.10
CA LYS A 34 11.88 -12.12 -12.34
C LYS A 34 10.38 -11.95 -12.64
N ARG A 35 9.96 -10.71 -12.95
CA ARG A 35 8.57 -10.23 -13.23
C ARG A 35 7.73 -9.78 -12.04
N LYS A 36 8.16 -9.94 -10.78
CA LYS A 36 7.45 -9.35 -9.64
C LYS A 36 7.77 -7.86 -9.52
N VAL A 37 6.75 -7.05 -9.31
CA VAL A 37 6.84 -5.59 -9.13
C VAL A 37 6.02 -5.17 -7.92
N PHE A 38 6.09 -3.91 -7.49
CA PHE A 38 5.27 -3.42 -6.37
C PHE A 38 3.76 -3.57 -6.59
N HIS A 39 3.31 -3.58 -7.85
CA HIS A 39 1.92 -3.92 -8.16
C HIS A 39 1.57 -5.37 -7.75
N SER A 40 2.50 -6.32 -7.91
CA SER A 40 2.33 -7.69 -7.40
C SER A 40 2.21 -7.71 -5.88
N PHE A 41 3.00 -6.91 -5.16
CA PHE A 41 2.88 -6.78 -3.71
C PHE A 41 1.52 -6.21 -3.29
N ARG A 42 1.02 -5.19 -3.99
CA ARG A 42 -0.32 -4.64 -3.76
C ARG A 42 -1.40 -5.72 -3.87
N HIS A 43 -1.31 -6.61 -4.85
CA HIS A 43 -2.23 -7.75 -4.95
C HIS A 43 -2.14 -8.68 -3.74
N THR A 44 -0.93 -9.02 -3.29
CA THR A 44 -0.74 -9.85 -2.09
C THR A 44 -1.32 -9.19 -0.84
N PHE A 45 -1.09 -7.88 -0.67
CA PHE A 45 -1.66 -7.10 0.43
C PHE A 45 -3.20 -7.13 0.40
N ILE A 46 -3.81 -6.83 -0.74
CA ILE A 46 -5.28 -6.85 -0.89
C ILE A 46 -5.84 -8.24 -0.63
N GLY A 47 -5.23 -9.29 -1.20
CA GLY A 47 -5.66 -10.68 -1.01
C GLY A 47 -5.61 -11.07 0.46
N ARG A 48 -4.47 -10.86 1.12
CA ARG A 48 -4.31 -11.23 2.54
C ARG A 48 -5.26 -10.47 3.45
N MET A 49 -5.43 -9.18 3.24
CA MET A 49 -6.35 -8.39 4.06
C MET A 49 -7.82 -8.76 3.82
N THR A 50 -8.17 -9.19 2.61
CA THR A 50 -9.49 -9.77 2.31
C THR A 50 -9.72 -11.07 3.09
N GLU A 51 -8.73 -11.97 3.12
CA GLU A 51 -8.79 -13.21 3.93
C GLU A 51 -8.94 -12.92 5.43
N LEU A 52 -8.35 -11.82 5.91
CA LEU A 52 -8.52 -11.33 7.28
C LEU A 52 -9.88 -10.64 7.50
N ASN A 53 -10.81 -10.67 6.55
CA ASN A 53 -12.11 -10.00 6.64
C ASN A 53 -12.00 -8.49 6.94
N VAL A 54 -11.01 -7.83 6.36
CA VAL A 54 -10.92 -6.36 6.43
C VAL A 54 -12.00 -5.77 5.53
N HIS A 55 -12.70 -4.75 6.04
CA HIS A 55 -13.78 -4.09 5.31
C HIS A 55 -13.26 -3.52 3.97
N PRO A 56 -13.92 -3.78 2.83
CA PRO A 56 -13.45 -3.35 1.50
C PRO A 56 -13.17 -1.86 1.40
N ALA A 57 -14.00 -1.02 2.04
CA ALA A 57 -13.75 0.42 2.16
C ALA A 57 -12.36 0.76 2.68
N MET A 58 -11.97 0.16 3.81
CA MET A 58 -10.69 0.41 4.44
C MET A 58 -9.56 0.00 3.50
N LEU A 59 -9.72 -1.12 2.79
CA LEU A 59 -8.74 -1.55 1.80
C LEU A 59 -8.60 -0.57 0.65
N MET A 60 -9.72 -0.10 0.08
CA MET A 60 -9.71 0.85 -1.02
C MET A 60 -9.11 2.20 -0.61
N THR A 61 -9.36 2.65 0.62
CA THR A 61 -8.69 3.81 1.22
C THR A 61 -7.19 3.59 1.33
N LEU A 62 -6.75 2.46 1.89
CA LEU A 62 -5.32 2.15 2.11
C LEU A 62 -4.53 2.05 0.79
N VAL A 63 -5.16 1.57 -0.29
CA VAL A 63 -4.50 1.44 -1.59
C VAL A 63 -4.73 2.64 -2.52
N GLY A 64 -5.58 3.60 -2.13
CA GLY A 64 -5.85 4.81 -2.91
C GLY A 64 -6.72 4.60 -4.16
N HIS A 65 -7.65 3.66 -4.13
CA HIS A 65 -8.61 3.41 -5.24
C HIS A 65 -10.00 4.03 -4.96
N TYR A 66 -10.07 5.28 -4.50
CA TYR A 66 -11.36 5.92 -4.22
C TYR A 66 -12.26 6.09 -5.46
N ASP A 67 -11.69 6.04 -6.67
CA ASP A 67 -12.37 6.47 -7.91
C ASP A 67 -12.38 5.42 -9.04
N GLN A 68 -11.84 4.21 -8.81
CA GLN A 68 -11.49 3.28 -9.91
C GLN A 68 -12.15 1.88 -9.87
N ALA A 69 -13.19 1.64 -9.08
CA ALA A 69 -13.62 0.26 -8.85
C ALA A 69 -14.75 -0.25 -9.77
N LYS A 70 -14.51 -1.43 -10.35
CA LYS A 70 -15.49 -2.44 -10.81
C LYS A 70 -16.31 -3.07 -9.67
N VAL A 71 -16.25 -2.50 -8.47
CA VAL A 71 -17.07 -2.85 -7.31
C VAL A 71 -18.02 -1.67 -7.13
N ASP A 72 -19.32 -1.94 -7.18
CA ASP A 72 -20.32 -0.88 -7.12
C ASP A 72 -20.34 -0.22 -5.72
N PHE A 73 -19.55 0.84 -5.59
CA PHE A 73 -19.54 1.71 -4.43
C PHE A 73 -20.43 2.94 -4.63
N SER A 74 -21.23 2.99 -5.71
CA SER A 74 -22.22 4.05 -5.94
C SER A 74 -23.39 3.99 -4.97
N SER A 75 -23.50 2.88 -4.21
CA SER A 75 -24.39 2.76 -3.07
C SER A 75 -24.34 4.03 -2.21
N PRO A 76 -25.50 4.65 -1.92
CA PRO A 76 -25.60 5.80 -1.02
C PRO A 76 -24.96 5.52 0.34
N HIS A 77 -24.88 4.25 0.76
CA HIS A 77 -24.23 3.86 2.01
C HIS A 77 -22.71 4.11 1.99
N PHE A 78 -22.05 3.86 0.86
CA PHE A 78 -20.62 4.10 0.70
C PHE A 78 -20.35 5.58 0.47
N ALA A 79 -21.10 6.22 -0.43
CA ALA A 79 -20.92 7.62 -0.78
C ALA A 79 -21.23 8.59 0.38
N ASN A 80 -22.27 8.32 1.19
CA ASN A 80 -22.75 9.29 2.18
C ASN A 80 -22.18 9.06 3.59
N TYR A 81 -21.81 7.82 3.96
CA TYR A 81 -21.44 7.50 5.35
C TYR A 81 -19.97 7.10 5.54
N GLN A 82 -19.23 6.82 4.46
CA GLN A 82 -17.79 6.58 4.57
C GLN A 82 -17.01 7.85 4.32
N HIS A 83 -17.06 8.74 5.31
CA HIS A 83 -16.18 9.91 5.37
C HIS A 83 -14.70 9.52 5.45
N ALA A 84 -13.83 10.51 5.33
CA ALA A 84 -12.40 10.36 5.54
C ALA A 84 -12.13 9.58 6.84
N LYS A 85 -11.53 8.40 6.70
CA LYS A 85 -11.24 7.53 7.84
C LYS A 85 -10.15 8.18 8.70
N PRO A 86 -10.35 8.28 10.03
CA PRO A 86 -9.31 8.75 10.92
C PRO A 86 -8.02 7.96 10.72
N LEU A 87 -6.87 8.65 10.76
CA LEU A 87 -5.57 8.01 10.55
C LEU A 87 -5.32 6.84 11.53
N HIS A 88 -5.85 6.92 12.74
CA HIS A 88 -5.71 5.85 13.73
C HIS A 88 -6.48 4.56 13.33
N GLU A 89 -7.65 4.67 12.69
CA GLU A 89 -8.39 3.50 12.19
C GLU A 89 -7.69 2.86 10.99
N LEU A 90 -7.14 3.69 10.09
CA LEU A 90 -6.34 3.22 8.97
C LEU A 90 -5.09 2.50 9.45
N LYS A 91 -4.40 3.07 10.45
CA LYS A 91 -3.25 2.43 11.08
C LYS A 91 -3.65 1.09 11.71
N ALA A 92 -4.69 1.07 12.55
CA ALA A 92 -5.15 -0.16 13.20
C ALA A 92 -5.52 -1.25 12.20
N THR A 93 -6.10 -0.86 11.05
CA THR A 93 -6.36 -1.79 9.96
C THR A 93 -5.07 -2.28 9.32
N PHE A 94 -4.14 -1.39 9.00
CA PHE A 94 -2.85 -1.73 8.42
C PHE A 94 -2.03 -2.66 9.31
N ASP A 95 -2.07 -2.46 10.63
CA ASP A 95 -1.39 -3.27 11.65
C ASP A 95 -1.89 -4.74 11.67
N ARG A 96 -3.02 -5.05 11.03
CA ARG A 96 -3.50 -6.44 10.89
C ARG A 96 -2.72 -7.25 9.85
N PHE A 97 -1.96 -6.60 8.98
CA PHE A 97 -1.20 -7.28 7.93
C PHE A 97 -0.03 -8.06 8.55
N ASP A 98 -0.13 -9.38 8.48
CA ASP A 98 0.65 -10.33 9.28
C ASP A 98 1.72 -11.10 8.46
N MET A 99 2.24 -10.47 7.41
CA MET A 99 3.24 -11.12 6.57
C MET A 99 4.60 -11.19 7.27
N ALA A 100 5.06 -12.41 7.55
CA ALA A 100 6.44 -12.65 7.93
C ALA A 100 7.35 -12.55 6.69
N LEU A 101 8.28 -11.60 6.69
CA LEU A 101 9.33 -11.53 5.67
C LEU A 101 10.54 -12.34 6.15
N PRO A 102 11.16 -13.15 5.29
CA PRO A 102 12.40 -13.86 5.63
C PRO A 102 13.62 -12.92 5.70
N ILE A 103 13.45 -11.60 5.55
CA ILE A 103 14.52 -10.61 5.68
C ILE A 103 14.46 -9.99 7.08
N ALA A 104 15.57 -10.08 7.82
CA ALA A 104 15.84 -9.24 8.97
C ALA A 104 16.44 -7.90 8.50
N PHE A 105 15.96 -6.79 9.06
CA PHE A 105 16.40 -5.42 8.74
C PHE A 105 17.41 -4.90 9.76
#